data_AF-A0A7R9P9H7-F1
#
_entry.id   AF-A0A7R9P9H7-F1
#
_cell.length_a   1.000
_cell.length_b   1.000
_cell.length_c   1.000
_cell.angle_alpha   90.00
_cell.angle_beta   90.00
_cell.angle_gamma   90.00
#
_symmetry.space_group_name_H-M   'P 1'
#
loop_
_entity.id
_entity.type
_entity.pdbx_description
1 polymer ?
#
loop_
_entity_poly.entity_id
_entity_poly.type
_entity_poly.pdbx_seq_one_letter_code
_entity_poly.pdbx_strand_id
1 'polypeptide(L)'
;MTENGPDTKKQKMSSSLAQLRKYTVVVADTGDFEAMIKYKPTDATTNPSLILSAAGMPQYKHLIEKAVAYGKKTGKTLEDQVEAAIDKLFVLFGAEILKIIPGRVSTEVDARLSFNKTGSVAKARKLVKLYEELGKYDIHCNLTLLFSFAQAVACAEAGVTLISPFVGRILDWYVANTDQKSFKPSEDPGVVSVTKIYNYYKKFGYKTVVMGASFRNVGEILELAGCDLLTISPKLLEDLDSSTDAVDLALSDKTARKSDLEKVTLDEAAFRWEMNEDQMATDKLSDGIRKFAADSRKLEKTLKDLLAKS
;
A
#
# COMPACT_ATOMS: atom_id res chain seq x y z
N MET A 1 33.84 53.25 -14.00
CA MET A 1 34.10 51.82 -13.73
C MET A 1 33.18 51.39 -12.61
N THR A 2 32.07 50.73 -12.93
CA THR A 2 31.34 49.81 -12.04
C THR A 2 30.42 49.01 -12.96
N GLU A 3 30.89 47.84 -13.39
CA GLU A 3 30.09 46.87 -14.14
C GLU A 3 29.17 46.12 -13.17
N ASN A 4 27.88 46.09 -13.49
CA ASN A 4 26.90 45.21 -12.86
C ASN A 4 27.05 43.81 -13.45
N GLY A 5 27.49 42.85 -12.64
CA GLY A 5 27.47 41.43 -13.00
C GLY A 5 26.04 40.86 -12.97
N PRO A 6 25.70 39.88 -13.83
CA PRO A 6 24.37 39.30 -13.85
C PRO A 6 24.17 38.38 -12.64
N ASP A 7 23.15 38.69 -11.82
CA ASP A 7 22.62 37.79 -10.80
C ASP A 7 22.21 36.46 -11.43
N THR A 8 23.09 35.47 -11.32
CA THR A 8 22.78 34.08 -11.63
C THR A 8 21.88 33.56 -10.53
N LYS A 9 20.56 33.68 -10.73
CA LYS A 9 19.57 32.92 -9.95
C LYS A 9 19.92 31.43 -10.05
N LYS A 10 20.56 30.88 -9.02
CA LYS A 10 20.76 29.43 -8.86
C LYS A 10 19.38 28.79 -8.98
N GLN A 11 19.12 28.12 -10.10
CA GLN A 11 17.93 27.34 -10.33
C GLN A 11 17.93 26.24 -9.26
N LYS A 12 17.02 26.33 -8.28
CA LYS A 12 16.91 25.32 -7.22
C LYS A 12 16.62 23.99 -7.91
N MET A 13 17.58 23.07 -7.91
CA MET A 13 17.40 21.76 -8.52
C MET A 13 16.19 21.07 -7.86
N SER A 14 15.31 20.50 -8.68
CA SER A 14 14.11 19.80 -8.22
C SER A 14 14.51 18.54 -7.45
N SER A 15 13.92 18.30 -6.28
CA SER A 15 14.17 17.05 -5.55
C SER A 15 13.73 15.84 -6.39
N SER A 16 14.33 14.67 -6.13
CA SER A 16 13.97 13.41 -6.79
C SER A 16 12.50 13.08 -6.57
N LEU A 17 11.95 13.38 -5.39
CA LEU A 17 10.52 13.27 -5.11
C LEU A 17 9.67 14.15 -6.05
N ALA A 18 10.08 15.40 -6.27
CA ALA A 18 9.38 16.32 -7.16
C ALA A 18 9.52 15.91 -8.64
N GLN A 19 10.64 15.28 -9.03
CA GLN A 19 10.80 14.71 -10.37
C GLN A 19 9.92 13.47 -10.57
N LEU A 20 9.88 12.55 -9.60
CA LEU A 20 9.06 11.33 -9.62
C LEU A 20 7.57 11.64 -9.84
N ARG A 21 7.06 12.71 -9.19
CA ARG A 21 5.67 13.18 -9.33
C ARG A 21 5.26 13.58 -10.75
N LYS A 22 6.23 13.80 -11.65
CA LYS A 22 5.95 14.08 -13.06
C LYS A 22 5.50 12.84 -13.83
N TYR A 23 5.87 11.65 -13.34
CA TYR A 23 5.63 10.37 -14.02
C TYR A 23 4.65 9.48 -13.27
N THR A 24 4.61 9.58 -11.94
CA THR A 24 3.86 8.67 -11.08
C THR A 24 3.11 9.42 -9.98
N VAL A 25 1.92 8.94 -9.66
CA VAL A 25 1.15 9.43 -8.51
C VAL A 25 1.78 8.87 -7.22
N VAL A 26 2.32 9.76 -6.40
CA VAL A 26 2.93 9.40 -5.11
C VAL A 26 1.86 9.23 -4.03
N VAL A 27 1.94 8.11 -3.33
CA VAL A 27 1.06 7.68 -2.23
C VAL A 27 1.90 7.51 -0.96
N ALA A 28 1.37 7.87 0.20
CA ALA A 28 2.07 7.66 1.48
C ALA A 28 1.65 6.35 2.14
N ASP A 29 2.63 5.52 2.52
CA ASP A 29 2.42 4.26 3.24
C ASP A 29 2.61 4.45 4.75
N THR A 30 1.61 5.04 5.41
CA THR A 30 1.68 5.37 6.83
C THR A 30 0.31 5.64 7.45
N GLY A 31 0.18 5.42 8.77
CA GLY A 31 -0.93 5.93 9.58
C GLY A 31 -0.62 7.27 10.26
N ASP A 32 0.58 7.83 10.04
CA ASP A 32 1.04 9.07 10.64
C ASP A 32 0.68 10.29 9.78
N PHE A 33 -0.20 11.14 10.30
CA PHE A 33 -0.75 12.30 9.61
C PHE A 33 0.30 13.37 9.32
N GLU A 34 1.30 13.54 10.21
CA GLU A 34 2.36 14.54 10.04
C GLU A 34 3.20 14.28 8.79
N ALA A 35 3.48 13.00 8.48
CA ALA A 35 4.16 12.62 7.25
C ALA A 35 3.35 13.02 6.00
N MET A 36 2.01 12.89 6.05
CA MET A 36 1.13 13.27 4.95
C MET A 36 1.08 14.79 4.77
N ILE A 37 1.04 15.55 5.87
CA ILE A 37 1.11 17.02 5.83
C ILE A 37 2.44 17.48 5.23
N LYS A 38 3.56 16.87 5.64
CA LYS A 38 4.91 17.19 5.16
C LYS A 38 5.07 16.90 3.67
N TYR A 39 4.76 15.68 3.24
CA TYR A 39 5.08 15.22 1.88
C TYR A 39 3.94 15.39 0.87
N LYS A 40 2.73 15.75 1.30
CA LYS A 40 1.56 16.03 0.45
C LYS A 40 1.32 14.94 -0.62
N PRO A 41 1.12 13.67 -0.21
CA PRO A 41 0.80 12.59 -1.14
C PRO A 41 -0.60 12.80 -1.75
N THR A 42 -0.89 12.12 -2.86
CA THR A 42 -2.23 12.18 -3.47
C THR A 42 -3.19 11.23 -2.75
N ASP A 43 -2.74 9.99 -2.57
CA ASP A 43 -3.45 8.94 -1.84
C ASP A 43 -2.64 8.53 -0.59
N ALA A 44 -3.23 7.72 0.28
CA ALA A 44 -2.52 7.07 1.39
C ALA A 44 -2.94 5.61 1.58
N THR A 45 -2.03 4.78 2.07
CA THR A 45 -2.30 3.39 2.44
C THR A 45 -2.10 3.15 3.92
N THR A 46 -3.04 2.43 4.52
CA THR A 46 -2.92 1.89 5.86
C THR A 46 -3.09 0.38 5.83
N ASN A 47 -2.48 -0.30 6.80
CA ASN A 47 -2.64 -1.72 7.06
C ASN A 47 -2.60 -1.93 8.59
N PRO A 48 -2.89 -3.14 9.10
CA PRO A 48 -2.93 -3.38 10.54
C PRO A 48 -1.65 -2.99 11.28
N SER A 49 -0.48 -3.22 10.68
CA SER A 49 0.82 -2.86 11.27
C SER A 49 0.99 -1.34 11.39
N LEU A 50 0.58 -0.58 10.37
CA LEU A 50 0.68 0.88 10.36
C LEU A 50 -0.30 1.52 11.35
N ILE A 51 -1.53 1.02 11.43
CA ILE A 51 -2.50 1.49 12.43
C ILE A 51 -2.02 1.16 13.84
N LEU A 52 -1.48 -0.04 14.07
CA LEU A 52 -0.90 -0.40 15.38
C LEU A 52 0.24 0.56 15.77
N SER A 53 1.13 0.89 14.84
CA SER A 53 2.22 1.83 15.09
C SER A 53 1.71 3.24 15.40
N ALA A 54 0.78 3.76 14.60
CA ALA A 54 0.22 5.10 14.79
C ALA A 54 -0.64 5.18 16.06
N ALA A 55 -1.45 4.17 16.37
CA ALA A 55 -2.24 4.10 17.59
C ALA A 55 -1.38 4.15 18.87
N GLY A 56 -0.13 3.69 18.81
CA GLY A 56 0.83 3.82 19.91
C GLY A 56 1.32 5.25 20.18
N MET A 57 1.06 6.21 19.28
CA MET A 57 1.57 7.57 19.38
C MET A 57 0.64 8.46 20.24
N PRO A 58 1.17 9.25 21.20
CA PRO A 58 0.36 10.06 22.11
C PRO A 58 -0.62 11.02 21.43
N GLN A 59 -0.22 11.62 20.31
CA GLN A 59 -1.06 12.58 19.56
C GLN A 59 -2.34 11.94 18.98
N TYR A 60 -2.34 10.63 18.74
CA TYR A 60 -3.49 9.91 18.17
C TYR A 60 -4.35 9.18 19.21
N LYS A 61 -4.02 9.32 20.50
CA LYS A 61 -4.77 8.70 21.62
C LYS A 61 -6.26 9.01 21.57
N HIS A 62 -6.62 10.22 21.18
CA HIS A 62 -8.02 10.66 21.06
C HIS A 62 -8.85 9.82 20.08
N LEU A 63 -8.22 9.21 19.05
CA LEU A 63 -8.91 8.30 18.13
C LEU A 63 -9.19 6.94 18.78
N ILE A 64 -8.26 6.43 19.59
CA ILE A 64 -8.46 5.21 20.38
C ILE A 64 -9.62 5.42 21.37
N GLU A 65 -9.64 6.55 22.08
CA GLU A 65 -10.69 6.87 23.04
C GLU A 65 -12.08 6.92 22.37
N LYS A 66 -12.18 7.53 21.17
CA LYS A 66 -13.40 7.51 20.36
C LYS A 66 -13.80 6.10 19.93
N ALA A 67 -12.85 5.28 19.51
CA ALA A 67 -13.08 3.89 19.12
C ALA A 67 -13.57 3.03 20.30
N VAL A 68 -12.96 3.17 21.47
CA VAL A 68 -13.37 2.49 22.71
C VAL A 68 -14.78 2.92 23.10
N ALA A 69 -15.09 4.21 23.08
CA ALA A 69 -16.44 4.72 23.37
C ALA A 69 -17.49 4.14 22.40
N TYR A 70 -17.15 4.06 21.11
CA TYR A 70 -18.00 3.44 20.09
C TYR A 70 -18.21 1.94 20.36
N GLY A 71 -17.15 1.22 20.70
CA GLY A 71 -17.20 -0.19 21.07
C GLY A 71 -18.19 -0.42 22.21
N LYS A 72 -18.06 0.30 23.32
CA LYS A 72 -18.96 0.22 24.49
C LYS A 72 -20.43 0.46 24.15
N LYS A 73 -20.70 1.43 23.27
CA LYS A 73 -22.06 1.78 22.87
C LYS A 73 -22.73 0.69 22.03
N THR A 74 -21.93 -0.05 21.25
CA THR A 74 -22.44 -0.91 20.17
C THR A 74 -22.39 -2.40 20.51
N GLY A 75 -21.36 -2.84 21.23
CA GLY A 75 -21.14 -4.24 21.57
C GLY A 75 -21.87 -4.67 22.85
N LYS A 76 -22.42 -5.89 22.84
CA LYS A 76 -23.13 -6.47 24.00
C LYS A 76 -22.17 -7.22 24.94
N THR A 77 -21.22 -7.94 24.37
CA THR A 77 -20.13 -8.62 25.09
C THR A 77 -18.83 -7.84 24.95
N LEU A 78 -17.84 -8.13 25.80
CA LEU A 78 -16.52 -7.51 25.69
C LEU A 78 -15.88 -7.80 24.31
N GLU A 79 -16.08 -9.01 23.79
CA GLU A 79 -15.64 -9.42 22.47
C GLU A 79 -16.31 -8.60 21.37
N ASP A 80 -17.64 -8.39 21.43
CA ASP A 80 -18.36 -7.54 20.47
C ASP A 80 -17.86 -6.08 20.53
N GLN A 81 -17.57 -5.58 21.73
CA GLN A 81 -17.08 -4.22 21.93
C GLN A 81 -15.68 -4.04 21.33
N VAL A 82 -14.79 -5.03 21.49
CA VAL A 82 -13.46 -5.02 20.88
C VAL A 82 -13.56 -5.06 19.36
N GLU A 83 -14.41 -5.92 18.80
CA GLU A 83 -14.60 -6.01 17.35
C GLU A 83 -15.17 -4.71 16.75
N ALA A 84 -16.15 -4.10 17.43
CA ALA A 84 -16.70 -2.82 17.01
C ALA A 84 -15.68 -1.67 17.15
N ALA A 85 -14.88 -1.67 18.22
CA ALA A 85 -13.86 -0.65 18.45
C ALA A 85 -12.74 -0.72 17.41
N ILE A 86 -12.21 -1.90 17.08
CA ILE A 86 -11.13 -2.02 16.10
C ILE A 86 -11.58 -1.59 14.70
N ASP A 87 -12.78 -1.99 14.27
CA ASP A 87 -13.35 -1.55 12.99
C ASP A 87 -13.50 -0.02 12.97
N LYS A 88 -14.02 0.58 14.05
CA LYS A 88 -14.18 2.04 14.14
C LYS A 88 -12.83 2.76 14.16
N LEU A 89 -11.82 2.21 14.82
CA LEU A 89 -10.48 2.80 14.88
C LEU A 89 -9.88 2.95 13.48
N PHE A 90 -9.94 1.89 12.66
CA PHE A 90 -9.43 1.92 11.29
C PHE A 90 -10.13 3.00 10.45
N VAL A 91 -11.46 3.09 10.57
CA VAL A 91 -12.27 4.08 9.86
C VAL A 91 -11.99 5.50 10.35
N LEU A 92 -11.79 5.70 11.66
CA LEU A 92 -11.43 6.99 12.22
C LEU A 92 -10.09 7.49 11.69
N PHE A 93 -9.07 6.62 11.63
CA PHE A 93 -7.78 6.97 11.03
C PHE A 93 -7.94 7.35 9.56
N GLY A 94 -8.64 6.54 8.77
CA GLY A 94 -8.83 6.88 7.36
C GLY A 94 -9.67 8.15 7.14
N ALA A 95 -10.65 8.44 8.00
CA ALA A 95 -11.41 9.67 7.93
C ALA A 95 -10.56 10.92 8.24
N GLU A 96 -9.62 10.84 9.18
CA GLU A 96 -8.66 11.94 9.42
C GLU A 96 -7.68 12.08 8.24
N ILE A 97 -7.20 10.97 7.67
CA ILE A 97 -6.35 10.96 6.47
C ILE A 97 -7.04 11.69 5.31
N LEU A 98 -8.31 11.38 5.03
CA LEU A 98 -9.09 12.00 3.95
C LEU A 98 -9.33 13.50 4.11
N LYS A 99 -9.09 14.09 5.29
CA LYS A 99 -9.09 15.55 5.46
C LYS A 99 -7.78 16.20 5.02
N ILE A 100 -6.71 15.42 4.90
CA ILE A 100 -5.35 15.88 4.59
C ILE A 100 -5.04 15.69 3.11
N ILE A 101 -5.39 14.53 2.56
CA ILE A 101 -5.07 14.15 1.18
C ILE A 101 -6.22 14.48 0.21
N PRO A 102 -5.92 14.79 -1.07
CA PRO A 102 -6.95 15.08 -2.06
C PRO A 102 -7.59 13.83 -2.69
N GLY A 103 -6.99 12.66 -2.48
CA GLY A 103 -7.39 11.41 -3.13
C GLY A 103 -7.98 10.38 -2.15
N ARG A 104 -7.45 9.16 -2.20
CA ARG A 104 -8.06 7.97 -1.57
C ARG A 104 -7.23 7.46 -0.39
N VAL A 105 -7.91 6.84 0.57
CA VAL A 105 -7.27 6.05 1.63
C VAL A 105 -7.57 4.56 1.48
N SER A 106 -6.56 3.71 1.57
CA SER A 106 -6.77 2.26 1.68
C SER A 106 -6.91 1.86 3.16
N THR A 107 -8.00 1.17 3.48
CA THR A 107 -8.26 0.55 4.79
C THR A 107 -8.40 -0.95 4.61
N GLU A 108 -7.54 -1.71 5.28
CA GLU A 108 -7.48 -3.17 5.12
C GLU A 108 -8.57 -3.87 5.93
N VAL A 109 -9.16 -4.93 5.34
CA VAL A 109 -10.02 -5.87 6.07
C VAL A 109 -9.17 -6.76 6.98
N ASP A 110 -9.79 -7.35 8.00
CA ASP A 110 -9.10 -8.28 8.89
C ASP A 110 -8.50 -9.48 8.12
N ALA A 111 -7.17 -9.60 8.14
CA ALA A 111 -6.42 -10.65 7.46
C ALA A 111 -6.83 -12.07 7.87
N ARG A 112 -7.46 -12.27 9.04
CA ARG A 112 -8.02 -13.59 9.44
C ARG A 112 -9.14 -14.05 8.51
N LEU A 113 -9.73 -13.15 7.73
CA LEU A 113 -10.79 -13.44 6.75
C LEU A 113 -10.25 -13.77 5.35
N SER A 114 -8.94 -13.79 5.13
CA SER A 114 -8.31 -13.94 3.79
C SER A 114 -8.75 -15.18 3.02
N PHE A 115 -9.14 -16.25 3.71
CA PHE A 115 -9.64 -17.50 3.10
C PHE A 115 -11.17 -17.66 3.19
N ASN A 116 -11.88 -16.61 3.60
CA ASN A 116 -13.33 -16.58 3.71
C ASN A 116 -13.89 -15.43 2.87
N LYS A 117 -14.28 -15.74 1.63
CA LYS A 117 -14.84 -14.78 0.67
C LYS A 117 -16.03 -14.01 1.25
N THR A 118 -17.03 -14.71 1.77
CA THR A 118 -18.25 -14.10 2.31
C THR A 118 -17.94 -13.22 3.52
N GLY A 119 -17.06 -13.68 4.42
CA GLY A 119 -16.61 -12.92 5.57
C GLY A 119 -15.86 -11.64 5.18
N SER A 120 -14.94 -11.74 4.22
CA SER A 120 -14.20 -10.58 3.68
C SER A 120 -15.13 -9.54 3.06
N VAL A 121 -16.09 -9.97 2.24
CA VAL A 121 -17.09 -9.07 1.63
C VAL A 121 -17.98 -8.43 2.69
N ALA A 122 -18.43 -9.19 3.69
CA ALA A 122 -19.25 -8.67 4.77
C ALA A 122 -18.48 -7.63 5.61
N LYS A 123 -17.21 -7.90 5.94
CA LYS A 123 -16.35 -6.96 6.67
C LYS A 123 -16.08 -5.69 5.86
N ALA A 124 -15.79 -5.80 4.56
CA ALA A 124 -15.63 -4.65 3.69
C ALA A 124 -16.88 -3.76 3.68
N ARG A 125 -18.08 -4.35 3.52
CA ARG A 125 -19.36 -3.61 3.58
C ARG A 125 -19.62 -2.97 4.95
N LYS A 126 -19.19 -3.61 6.05
CA LYS A 126 -19.28 -3.05 7.40
C LYS A 126 -18.39 -1.80 7.52
N LEU A 127 -17.14 -1.85 7.05
CA LEU A 127 -16.21 -0.71 7.08
C LEU A 127 -16.74 0.45 6.22
N VAL A 128 -17.29 0.15 5.05
CA VAL A 128 -17.97 1.12 4.19
C VAL A 128 -19.07 1.85 4.95
N LYS A 129 -19.98 1.11 5.59
CA LYS A 129 -21.09 1.71 6.34
C LYS A 129 -20.59 2.64 7.45
N LEU A 130 -19.50 2.26 8.13
CA LEU A 130 -18.87 3.10 9.15
C LEU A 130 -18.24 4.38 8.57
N TYR A 131 -17.72 4.33 7.34
CA TYR A 131 -17.31 5.52 6.60
C TYR A 131 -18.52 6.38 6.22
N GLU A 132 -19.61 5.78 5.75
CA GLU A 132 -20.85 6.49 5.38
C GLU A 132 -21.46 7.27 6.57
N GLU A 133 -21.26 6.80 7.80
CA GLU A 133 -21.65 7.53 9.02
C GLU A 133 -20.85 8.83 9.23
N LEU A 134 -19.66 8.94 8.64
CA LEU A 134 -18.75 10.09 8.78
C LEU A 134 -18.80 11.04 7.57
N GLY A 135 -19.36 10.60 6.44
CA GLY A 135 -19.42 11.36 5.20
C GLY A 135 -19.85 10.51 4.00
N LYS A 136 -19.82 11.06 2.78
CA LYS A 136 -20.06 10.29 1.56
C LYS A 136 -18.72 9.92 0.94
N TYR A 137 -18.51 8.63 0.66
CA TYR A 137 -17.26 8.12 0.12
C TYR A 137 -17.51 7.10 -1.00
N ASP A 138 -16.72 7.18 -2.06
CA ASP A 138 -16.70 6.16 -3.11
C ASP A 138 -15.87 4.96 -2.68
N ILE A 139 -16.31 3.76 -3.08
CA ILE A 139 -15.77 2.50 -2.56
C ILE A 139 -15.15 1.69 -3.69
N HIS A 140 -13.89 1.35 -3.50
CA HIS A 140 -13.10 0.57 -4.43
C HIS A 140 -12.27 -0.47 -3.68
N CYS A 141 -11.84 -1.52 -4.39
CA CYS A 141 -11.00 -2.55 -3.81
C CYS A 141 -9.53 -2.32 -4.19
N ASN A 142 -8.67 -2.39 -3.18
CA ASN A 142 -7.22 -2.54 -3.32
C ASN A 142 -6.83 -3.98 -2.96
N LEU A 143 -6.30 -4.74 -3.92
CA LEU A 143 -5.83 -6.11 -3.71
C LEU A 143 -4.34 -6.08 -3.37
N THR A 144 -4.02 -6.31 -2.09
CA THR A 144 -2.67 -6.25 -1.51
C THR A 144 -2.07 -7.66 -1.33
N LEU A 145 -0.86 -7.75 -0.78
CA LEU A 145 -0.08 -8.99 -0.65
C LEU A 145 0.00 -9.75 -1.99
N LEU A 146 0.25 -8.99 -3.06
CA LEU A 146 0.38 -9.51 -4.40
C LEU A 146 1.88 -9.71 -4.71
N PHE A 147 2.25 -10.93 -5.05
CA PHE A 147 3.63 -11.36 -5.25
C PHE A 147 3.83 -12.06 -6.61
N SER A 148 2.87 -12.88 -7.03
CA SER A 148 2.97 -13.65 -8.27
C SER A 148 2.27 -13.00 -9.46
N PHE A 149 2.70 -13.40 -10.65
CA PHE A 149 2.01 -13.04 -11.88
C PHE A 149 0.60 -13.65 -11.96
N ALA A 150 0.37 -14.83 -11.39
CA ALA A 150 -0.94 -15.47 -11.35
C ALA A 150 -1.97 -14.63 -10.58
N GLN A 151 -1.58 -14.05 -9.44
CA GLN A 151 -2.44 -13.10 -8.70
C GLN A 151 -2.76 -11.87 -9.55
N ALA A 152 -1.75 -11.32 -10.25
CA ALA A 152 -1.96 -10.16 -11.10
C ALA A 152 -2.95 -10.45 -12.24
N VAL A 153 -2.84 -11.59 -12.93
CA VAL A 153 -3.79 -11.99 -13.98
C VAL A 153 -5.20 -12.12 -13.41
N ALA A 154 -5.36 -12.87 -12.31
CA ALA A 154 -6.67 -13.08 -11.69
C ALA A 154 -7.32 -11.75 -11.23
N CYS A 155 -6.54 -10.82 -10.67
CA CYS A 155 -7.03 -9.50 -10.30
C CYS A 155 -7.50 -8.68 -11.52
N ALA A 156 -6.75 -8.74 -12.62
CA ALA A 156 -7.07 -8.04 -13.84
C ALA A 156 -8.38 -8.55 -14.46
N GLU A 157 -8.57 -9.87 -14.49
CA GLU A 157 -9.76 -10.53 -15.01
C GLU A 157 -11.00 -10.33 -14.12
N ALA A 158 -10.79 -10.24 -12.80
CA ALA A 158 -11.84 -9.85 -11.87
C ALA A 158 -12.23 -8.36 -11.94
N GLY A 159 -11.49 -7.54 -12.71
CA GLY A 159 -11.78 -6.13 -12.91
C GLY A 159 -11.62 -5.28 -11.65
N VAL A 160 -10.70 -5.65 -10.76
CA VAL A 160 -10.47 -4.89 -9.52
C VAL A 160 -9.94 -3.50 -9.83
N THR A 161 -10.24 -2.52 -8.97
CA THR A 161 -9.85 -1.13 -9.22
C THR A 161 -8.33 -0.94 -9.15
N LEU A 162 -7.68 -1.55 -8.17
CA LEU A 162 -6.26 -1.36 -7.91
C LEU A 162 -5.63 -2.63 -7.32
N ILE A 163 -4.36 -2.88 -7.67
CA ILE A 163 -3.50 -3.88 -7.02
C ILE A 163 -2.28 -3.23 -6.38
N SER A 164 -1.81 -3.81 -5.27
CA SER A 164 -0.59 -3.39 -4.57
C SER A 164 0.46 -4.51 -4.59
N PRO A 165 1.18 -4.73 -5.70
CA PRO A 165 2.28 -5.68 -5.74
C PRO A 165 3.46 -5.23 -4.87
N PHE A 166 3.99 -6.13 -4.04
CA PHE A 166 5.05 -5.82 -3.08
C PHE A 166 6.41 -6.03 -3.72
N VAL A 167 7.29 -5.04 -3.62
CA VAL A 167 8.64 -5.06 -4.20
C VAL A 167 9.65 -5.58 -3.19
N GLY A 168 9.90 -4.82 -2.12
CA GLY A 168 10.95 -5.12 -1.16
C GLY A 168 10.76 -6.43 -0.39
N ARG A 169 9.52 -6.94 -0.23
CA ARG A 169 9.31 -8.28 0.36
C ARG A 169 9.72 -9.41 -0.58
N ILE A 170 9.67 -9.20 -1.90
CA ILE A 170 10.22 -10.13 -2.88
C ILE A 170 11.74 -10.15 -2.73
N LEU A 171 12.39 -8.98 -2.73
CA LEU A 171 13.82 -8.84 -2.46
C LEU A 171 14.23 -9.60 -1.17
N ASP A 172 13.53 -9.37 -0.06
CA ASP A 172 13.80 -10.06 1.21
C ASP A 172 13.80 -11.59 1.06
N TRP A 173 12.90 -12.15 0.26
CA TRP A 173 12.83 -13.60 0.05
C TRP A 173 14.07 -14.09 -0.70
N TYR A 174 14.43 -13.43 -1.80
CA TYR A 174 15.57 -13.84 -2.62
C TYR A 174 16.89 -13.71 -1.86
N VAL A 175 17.08 -12.63 -1.11
CA VAL A 175 18.26 -12.47 -0.23
C VAL A 175 18.32 -13.57 0.84
N ALA A 176 17.18 -13.99 1.39
CA ALA A 176 17.17 -15.03 2.41
C ALA A 176 17.39 -16.45 1.83
N ASN A 177 16.88 -16.74 0.64
CA ASN A 177 16.76 -18.11 0.11
C ASN A 177 17.68 -18.44 -1.07
N THR A 178 18.45 -17.48 -1.58
CA THR A 178 19.41 -17.70 -2.68
C THR A 178 20.81 -17.27 -2.31
N ASP A 179 21.84 -17.65 -3.07
CA ASP A 179 23.22 -17.20 -2.83
C ASP A 179 23.43 -15.71 -3.13
N GLN A 180 22.57 -15.10 -3.96
CA GLN A 180 22.65 -13.69 -4.30
C GLN A 180 22.04 -12.83 -3.17
N LYS A 181 22.91 -12.04 -2.50
CA LYS A 181 22.53 -11.21 -1.34
C LYS A 181 22.39 -9.72 -1.65
N SER A 182 22.69 -9.32 -2.89
CA SER A 182 22.58 -7.95 -3.36
C SER A 182 22.18 -7.95 -4.83
N PHE A 183 21.37 -6.97 -5.20
CA PHE A 183 20.81 -6.81 -6.54
C PHE A 183 21.03 -5.37 -6.95
N LYS A 184 21.39 -5.15 -8.22
CA LYS A 184 21.26 -3.80 -8.78
C LYS A 184 19.76 -3.44 -8.83
N PRO A 185 19.40 -2.16 -8.78
CA PRO A 185 17.99 -1.74 -8.84
C PRO A 185 17.21 -2.40 -10.00
N SER A 186 17.80 -2.43 -11.21
CA SER A 186 17.18 -3.03 -12.40
C SER A 186 17.13 -4.56 -12.40
N GLU A 187 17.92 -5.21 -11.54
CA GLU A 187 17.98 -6.67 -11.37
C GLU A 187 17.19 -7.11 -10.12
N ASP A 188 16.60 -6.18 -9.37
CA ASP A 188 15.80 -6.48 -8.18
C ASP A 188 14.58 -7.32 -8.56
N PRO A 189 14.38 -8.49 -7.91
CA PRO A 189 13.32 -9.42 -8.31
C PRO A 189 11.91 -8.85 -8.09
N GLY A 190 11.74 -7.93 -7.14
CA GLY A 190 10.48 -7.22 -6.94
C GLY A 190 10.22 -6.18 -8.02
N VAL A 191 11.25 -5.42 -8.42
CA VAL A 191 11.17 -4.48 -9.56
C VAL A 191 10.84 -5.21 -10.85
N VAL A 192 11.50 -6.34 -11.11
CA VAL A 192 11.22 -7.20 -12.27
C VAL A 192 9.78 -7.71 -12.26
N SER A 193 9.29 -8.17 -11.10
CA SER A 193 7.90 -8.63 -10.94
C SER A 193 6.89 -7.52 -11.26
N VAL A 194 7.03 -6.33 -10.66
CA VAL A 194 6.11 -5.21 -10.90
C VAL A 194 6.19 -4.72 -12.34
N THR A 195 7.38 -4.66 -12.92
CA THR A 195 7.58 -4.29 -14.33
C THR A 195 6.84 -5.24 -15.27
N LYS A 196 6.92 -6.56 -15.04
CA LYS A 196 6.18 -7.57 -15.80
C LYS A 196 4.67 -7.35 -15.68
N ILE A 197 4.16 -7.12 -14.47
CA ILE A 197 2.74 -6.89 -14.20
C ILE A 197 2.24 -5.63 -14.90
N TYR A 198 2.95 -4.50 -14.74
CA TYR A 198 2.62 -3.24 -15.39
C TYR A 198 2.56 -3.42 -16.91
N ASN A 199 3.60 -4.02 -17.50
CA ASN A 199 3.67 -4.23 -18.93
C ASN A 199 2.50 -5.07 -19.45
N TYR A 200 2.17 -6.17 -18.74
CA TYR A 200 1.02 -7.01 -19.06
C TYR A 200 -0.30 -6.23 -19.04
N TYR A 201 -0.52 -5.46 -17.97
CA TYR A 201 -1.76 -4.69 -17.78
C TYR A 201 -1.95 -3.67 -18.90
N LYS A 202 -0.91 -2.88 -19.21
CA LYS A 202 -0.98 -1.86 -20.26
C LYS A 202 -1.06 -2.46 -21.67
N LYS A 203 -0.30 -3.53 -21.96
CA LYS A 203 -0.34 -4.24 -23.26
C LYS A 203 -1.76 -4.72 -23.59
N PHE A 204 -2.42 -5.35 -22.64
CA PHE A 204 -3.75 -5.94 -22.85
C PHE A 204 -4.92 -5.04 -22.46
N GLY A 205 -4.65 -3.78 -22.09
CA GLY A 205 -5.67 -2.76 -21.88
C GLY A 205 -6.49 -2.92 -20.60
N TYR A 206 -5.97 -3.63 -19.59
CA TYR A 206 -6.62 -3.75 -18.29
C TYR A 206 -6.68 -2.38 -17.58
N LYS A 207 -7.80 -2.11 -16.92
CA LYS A 207 -8.07 -0.83 -16.23
C LYS A 207 -7.63 -0.80 -14.78
N THR A 208 -7.31 -1.96 -14.21
CA THR A 208 -6.77 -2.06 -12.87
C THR A 208 -5.50 -1.23 -12.74
N VAL A 209 -5.47 -0.36 -11.74
CA VAL A 209 -4.33 0.49 -11.42
C VAL A 209 -3.22 -0.34 -10.77
N VAL A 210 -1.98 -0.16 -11.21
CA VAL A 210 -0.81 -0.82 -10.61
C VAL A 210 -0.14 0.13 -9.62
N MET A 211 -0.14 -0.24 -8.34
CA MET A 211 0.53 0.54 -7.28
C MET A 211 1.69 -0.24 -6.66
N GLY A 212 2.92 0.03 -7.07
CA GLY A 212 4.08 -0.61 -6.43
C GLY A 212 4.15 -0.25 -4.93
N ALA A 213 4.45 -1.24 -4.09
CA ALA A 213 4.38 -1.10 -2.63
C ALA A 213 5.53 -1.80 -1.89
N SER A 214 5.70 -1.49 -0.60
CA SER A 214 6.63 -2.18 0.31
C SER A 214 8.11 -2.12 -0.12
N PHE A 215 8.62 -0.94 -0.46
CA PHE A 215 10.01 -0.71 -0.85
C PHE A 215 11.02 -0.89 0.30
N ARG A 216 12.27 -1.24 -0.02
CA ARG A 216 13.42 -1.22 0.90
C ARG A 216 14.33 -0.04 0.68
N ASN A 217 14.44 0.43 -0.57
CA ASN A 217 15.40 1.47 -0.93
C ASN A 217 14.85 2.35 -2.07
N VAL A 218 15.50 3.51 -2.26
CA VAL A 218 15.11 4.48 -3.30
C VAL A 218 15.34 3.93 -4.71
N GLY A 219 16.34 3.08 -4.93
CA GLY A 219 16.63 2.49 -6.23
C GLY A 219 15.45 1.72 -6.81
N GLU A 220 14.79 0.89 -6.00
CA GLU A 220 13.56 0.17 -6.40
C GLU A 220 12.44 1.12 -6.85
N ILE A 221 12.30 2.27 -6.19
CA ILE A 221 11.27 3.27 -6.51
C ILE A 221 11.58 3.94 -7.85
N LEU A 222 12.84 4.30 -8.07
CA LEU A 222 13.27 4.99 -9.30
C LEU A 222 13.15 4.09 -10.52
N GLU A 223 13.47 2.80 -10.39
CA GLU A 223 13.29 1.80 -11.47
C GLU A 223 11.82 1.53 -11.81
N LEU A 224 10.88 2.01 -10.98
CA LEU A 224 9.44 1.94 -11.24
C LEU A 224 8.82 3.32 -11.52
N ALA A 225 9.63 4.35 -11.75
CA ALA A 225 9.13 5.66 -12.17
C ALA A 225 8.36 5.54 -13.51
N GLY A 226 7.11 6.00 -13.52
CA GLY A 226 6.14 5.78 -14.60
C GLY A 226 5.11 4.68 -14.32
N CYS A 227 5.25 3.94 -13.21
CA CYS A 227 4.14 3.15 -12.67
C CYS A 227 2.95 4.07 -12.35
N ASP A 228 1.73 3.55 -12.33
CA ASP A 228 0.54 4.41 -12.13
C ASP A 228 0.64 5.12 -10.78
N LEU A 229 0.84 4.33 -9.72
CA LEU A 229 1.02 4.78 -8.35
C LEU A 229 2.24 4.10 -7.73
N LEU A 230 2.86 4.76 -6.74
CA LEU A 230 3.84 4.14 -5.85
C LEU A 230 3.51 4.56 -4.41
N THR A 231 3.29 3.59 -3.53
CA THR A 231 3.09 3.85 -2.10
C THR A 231 4.39 3.69 -1.34
N ILE A 232 4.83 4.78 -0.71
CA ILE A 232 6.19 4.97 -0.23
C ILE A 232 6.15 5.34 1.25
N SER A 233 7.00 4.70 2.06
CA SER A 233 7.10 4.97 3.49
C SER A 233 7.63 6.39 3.76
N PRO A 234 7.31 7.00 4.91
CA PRO A 234 7.80 8.34 5.26
C PRO A 234 9.33 8.49 5.19
N LYS A 235 10.06 7.42 5.52
CA LYS A 235 11.52 7.42 5.47
C LYS A 235 12.04 7.51 4.03
N LEU A 236 11.50 6.71 3.11
CA LEU A 236 11.92 6.75 1.71
C LEU A 236 11.42 8.02 0.99
N LEU A 237 10.28 8.57 1.41
CA LEU A 237 9.84 9.90 0.97
C LEU A 237 10.84 10.99 1.39
N GLU A 238 11.38 10.91 2.60
CA GLU A 238 12.43 11.82 3.07
C GLU A 238 13.71 11.72 2.23
N ASP A 239 14.14 10.49 1.96
CA ASP A 239 15.35 10.22 1.18
C ASP A 239 15.20 10.75 -0.26
N LEU A 240 14.02 10.56 -0.88
CA LEU A 240 13.68 11.11 -2.19
C LEU A 240 13.59 12.64 -2.20
N ASP A 241 13.05 13.25 -1.13
CA ASP A 241 12.91 14.71 -1.05
C ASP A 241 14.26 15.40 -0.78
N SER A 242 15.17 14.69 -0.13
CA SER A 242 16.53 15.17 0.18
C SER A 242 17.53 14.95 -0.97
N SER A 243 17.21 14.06 -1.91
CA SER A 243 18.03 13.78 -3.11
C SER A 243 17.69 14.74 -4.26
N THR A 244 18.69 15.04 -5.10
CA THR A 244 18.54 15.76 -6.38
C THR A 244 18.96 14.92 -7.58
N ASP A 245 19.05 13.60 -7.40
CA ASP A 245 19.39 12.67 -8.48
C ASP A 245 18.35 12.76 -9.60
N ALA A 246 18.78 12.49 -10.84
CA ALA A 246 17.86 12.49 -11.97
C ALA A 246 16.90 11.30 -11.85
N VAL A 247 15.61 11.56 -12.10
CA VAL A 247 14.59 10.51 -12.22
C VAL A 247 14.24 10.33 -13.69
N ASP A 248 14.59 9.17 -14.24
CA ASP A 248 14.25 8.79 -15.60
C ASP A 248 12.93 8.03 -15.65
N LEU A 249 12.22 8.13 -16.78
CA LEU A 249 10.99 7.37 -17.00
C LEU A 249 11.32 5.90 -17.32
N ALA A 250 11.12 5.00 -16.36
CA ALA A 250 11.38 3.57 -16.51
C ALA A 250 10.20 2.81 -17.15
N LEU A 251 8.97 3.15 -16.76
CA LEU A 251 7.75 2.48 -17.21
C LEU A 251 6.87 3.41 -18.05
N SER A 252 6.31 2.91 -19.16
CA SER A 252 5.35 3.69 -19.96
C SER A 252 4.38 2.78 -20.72
N ASP A 253 3.17 3.27 -20.99
CA ASP A 253 2.19 2.56 -21.83
C ASP A 253 2.76 2.24 -23.24
N LYS A 254 3.57 3.16 -23.80
CA LYS A 254 4.20 3.00 -25.11
C LYS A 254 5.19 1.83 -25.15
N THR A 255 6.02 1.68 -24.11
CA THR A 255 6.99 0.58 -24.02
C THR A 255 6.30 -0.73 -23.65
N ALA A 256 5.32 -0.68 -22.74
CA ALA A 256 4.54 -1.84 -22.34
C ALA A 256 3.81 -2.52 -23.51
N ARG A 257 3.17 -1.74 -24.39
CA ARG A 257 2.49 -2.25 -25.60
C ARG A 257 3.41 -3.00 -26.57
N LYS A 258 4.72 -2.78 -26.50
CA LYS A 258 5.74 -3.45 -27.31
C LYS A 258 6.36 -4.68 -26.65
N SER A 259 5.99 -5.00 -25.41
CA SER A 259 6.46 -6.22 -24.74
C SER A 259 6.04 -7.46 -25.54
N ASP A 260 6.75 -8.56 -25.38
CA ASP A 260 6.53 -9.85 -26.02
C ASP A 260 5.54 -10.75 -25.25
N LEU A 261 5.01 -10.28 -24.11
CA LEU A 261 4.10 -11.02 -23.25
C LEU A 261 2.85 -11.52 -23.97
N GLU A 262 2.42 -12.75 -23.70
CA GLU A 262 1.18 -13.32 -24.24
C GLU A 262 0.04 -13.19 -23.24
N LYS A 263 -1.20 -13.08 -23.75
CA LYS A 263 -2.39 -13.00 -22.90
C LYS A 263 -2.70 -14.38 -22.34
N VAL A 264 -2.89 -14.46 -21.04
CA VAL A 264 -3.24 -15.69 -20.34
C VAL A 264 -4.52 -15.49 -19.53
N THR A 265 -5.23 -16.59 -19.29
CA THR A 265 -6.42 -16.66 -18.42
C THR A 265 -6.23 -17.81 -17.45
N LEU A 266 -6.66 -17.62 -16.20
CA LEU A 266 -6.52 -18.62 -15.15
C LEU A 266 -7.88 -18.93 -14.54
N ASP A 267 -8.32 -20.18 -14.65
CA ASP A 267 -9.36 -20.69 -13.76
C ASP A 267 -8.79 -20.92 -12.35
N GLU A 268 -9.63 -21.36 -11.41
CA GLU A 268 -9.18 -21.56 -10.03
C GLU A 268 -8.08 -22.64 -9.90
N ALA A 269 -8.16 -23.71 -10.70
CA ALA A 269 -7.18 -24.80 -10.63
C ALA A 269 -5.82 -24.35 -11.16
N ALA A 270 -5.81 -23.68 -12.33
CA ALA A 270 -4.62 -23.08 -12.91
C ALA A 270 -4.02 -22.01 -11.99
N PHE A 271 -4.85 -21.13 -11.42
CA PHE A 271 -4.40 -20.13 -10.46
C PHE A 271 -3.71 -20.76 -9.25
N ARG A 272 -4.30 -21.81 -8.65
CA ARG A 272 -3.72 -22.50 -7.50
C ARG A 272 -2.42 -23.20 -7.85
N TRP A 273 -2.32 -23.80 -9.04
CA TRP A 273 -1.11 -24.43 -9.54
C TRP A 273 0.02 -23.41 -9.75
N GLU A 274 -0.24 -22.35 -10.50
CA GLU A 274 0.75 -21.29 -10.78
C GLU A 274 1.21 -20.58 -9.49
N MET A 275 0.29 -20.40 -8.53
CA MET A 275 0.66 -19.90 -7.19
C MET A 275 1.62 -20.85 -6.47
N ASN A 276 1.38 -22.15 -6.56
CA ASN A 276 2.19 -23.16 -5.88
C ASN A 276 3.60 -23.28 -6.49
N GLU A 277 3.72 -23.16 -7.82
CA GLU A 277 5.02 -23.19 -8.51
C GLU A 277 5.89 -21.97 -8.15
N ASP A 278 5.27 -20.82 -7.83
CA ASP A 278 5.97 -19.66 -7.29
C ASP A 278 6.13 -19.78 -5.76
N GLN A 279 7.19 -20.48 -5.34
CA GLN A 279 7.49 -20.70 -3.92
C GLN A 279 7.59 -19.38 -3.14
N MET A 280 8.22 -18.35 -3.73
CA MET A 280 8.38 -17.04 -3.11
C MET A 280 7.01 -16.41 -2.82
N ALA A 281 6.12 -16.41 -3.81
CA ALA A 281 4.78 -15.86 -3.66
C ALA A 281 3.95 -16.64 -2.63
N THR A 282 4.03 -17.97 -2.64
CA THR A 282 3.35 -18.82 -1.65
C THR A 282 3.82 -18.51 -0.23
N ASP A 283 5.14 -18.46 0.00
CA ASP A 283 5.71 -18.16 1.30
C ASP A 283 5.32 -16.76 1.79
N LYS A 284 5.49 -15.75 0.94
CA LYS A 284 5.30 -14.34 1.30
C LYS A 284 3.82 -13.96 1.46
N LEU A 285 2.92 -14.53 0.66
CA LEU A 285 1.47 -14.37 0.87
C LEU A 285 1.06 -14.95 2.23
N SER A 286 1.47 -16.19 2.49
CA SER A 286 1.15 -16.92 3.71
C SER A 286 1.71 -16.22 4.96
N ASP A 287 2.98 -15.78 4.91
CA ASP A 287 3.63 -15.01 5.98
C ASP A 287 3.01 -13.63 6.18
N GLY A 288 2.68 -12.92 5.10
CA GLY A 288 2.04 -11.62 5.13
C GLY A 288 0.71 -11.65 5.87
N ILE A 289 -0.16 -12.62 5.53
CA ILE A 289 -1.45 -12.82 6.21
C ILE A 289 -1.25 -13.10 7.71
N ARG A 290 -0.30 -13.99 8.06
CA ARG A 290 -0.01 -14.29 9.48
C ARG A 290 0.45 -13.06 10.26
N LYS A 291 1.32 -12.24 9.67
CA LYS A 291 1.83 -11.01 10.30
C LYS A 291 0.72 -9.98 10.52
N PHE A 292 -0.11 -9.71 9.53
CA PHE A 292 -1.25 -8.81 9.68
C PHE A 292 -2.26 -9.32 10.71
N ALA A 293 -2.57 -10.62 10.72
CA ALA A 293 -3.43 -11.22 11.74
C ALA A 293 -2.82 -11.17 13.16
N ALA A 294 -1.49 -11.21 13.28
CA ALA A 294 -0.81 -11.04 14.56
C ALA A 294 -0.88 -9.59 15.06
N ASP A 295 -0.71 -8.61 14.17
CA ASP A 295 -0.80 -7.20 14.52
C ASP A 295 -2.24 -6.76 14.86
N SER A 296 -3.25 -7.27 14.15
CA SER A 296 -4.66 -7.10 14.54
C SER A 296 -4.90 -7.61 15.97
N ARG A 297 -4.37 -8.79 16.32
CA ARG A 297 -4.51 -9.34 17.69
C ARG A 297 -3.82 -8.48 18.76
N LYS A 298 -2.68 -7.86 18.45
CA LYS A 298 -2.02 -6.92 19.37
C LYS A 298 -2.90 -5.71 19.62
N LEU A 299 -3.48 -5.15 18.55
CA LEU A 299 -4.38 -4.00 18.64
C LEU A 299 -5.66 -4.33 19.40
N GLU A 300 -6.26 -5.50 19.13
CA GLU A 300 -7.40 -6.02 19.89
C GLU A 300 -7.09 -6.14 21.38
N LYS A 301 -5.90 -6.65 21.73
CA LYS A 301 -5.47 -6.75 23.13
C LYS A 301 -5.42 -5.36 23.78
N THR A 302 -4.79 -4.38 23.12
CA THR A 302 -4.76 -3.00 23.61
C THR A 302 -6.16 -2.44 23.83
N LEU A 303 -7.08 -2.64 22.88
CA LEU A 303 -8.47 -2.19 23.00
C LEU A 303 -9.22 -2.92 24.11
N LYS A 304 -9.03 -4.23 24.24
CA LYS A 304 -9.65 -5.06 25.29
C LYS A 304 -9.23 -4.60 26.68
N ASP A 305 -7.94 -4.32 26.88
CA ASP A 305 -7.42 -3.81 28.14
C ASP A 305 -8.02 -2.44 28.51
N LEU A 306 -8.27 -1.58 27.52
CA LEU A 306 -8.91 -0.27 27.73
C LEU A 306 -10.41 -0.38 28.02
N LEU A 307 -11.11 -1.26 27.30
CA LEU A 307 -12.53 -1.54 27.46
C LEU A 307 -12.84 -2.18 28.82
N ALA A 308 -11.97 -3.06 29.31
CA ALA A 308 -12.16 -3.76 30.58
C ALA A 308 -11.88 -2.88 31.83
N LYS A 309 -11.08 -1.82 31.69
CA LYS A 309 -10.70 -0.92 32.79
C LYS A 309 -11.70 0.21 33.06
N SER A 310 -12.62 0.44 32.13
CA SER A 310 -13.46 1.64 32.06
C SER A 310 -14.92 1.27 32.22
#